data_AF-A0A842YJ94-F1
#
_entry.id   AF-A0A842YJ94-F1
#
_cell.length_a   1.000
_cell.length_b   1.000
_cell.length_c   1.000
_cell.angle_alpha   90.00
_cell.angle_beta   90.00
_cell.angle_gamma   90.00
#
_symmetry.space_group_name_H-M   'P 1'
#
loop_
_entity.id
_entity.type
_entity.pdbx_description
1 polymer ?
#
loop_
_entity_poly.entity_id
_entity_poly.type
_entity_poly.pdbx_seq_one_letter_code
_entity_poly.pdbx_strand_id
1 'polypeptide(L)'
;MGKEVETRVIKPPVAKVVSGRIFKPDKAYVRKLWLKNIAVALTIWLGTMIFSVGLIYMLYAIDPTEFVEAVASVGVWGWKLNNWMIIGNLVWLIPAELLTPVYINSIEYSVISESGQSMSEIYVKKGVLTITRKHVPF
;
A
#
# COMPACT_ATOMS: atom_id res chain seq x y z
N MET A 1 42.54 24.03 -22.91
CA MET A 1 42.84 22.58 -22.82
C MET A 1 42.10 22.02 -21.63
N GLY A 2 41.12 21.14 -21.86
CA GLY A 2 40.41 20.42 -20.81
C GLY A 2 39.44 19.47 -21.49
N LYS A 3 39.88 18.24 -21.77
CA LYS A 3 38.99 17.19 -22.30
C LYS A 3 38.13 16.72 -21.15
N GLU A 4 36.81 16.88 -21.27
CA GLU A 4 35.85 16.22 -20.38
C GLU A 4 36.02 14.71 -20.54
N VAL A 5 36.53 14.07 -19.49
CA VAL A 5 36.64 12.63 -19.43
C VAL A 5 35.25 12.10 -19.13
N GLU A 6 34.53 11.69 -20.19
CA GLU A 6 33.32 10.89 -20.04
C GLU A 6 33.70 9.61 -19.29
N THR A 7 33.40 9.57 -18.00
CA THR A 7 33.52 8.37 -17.19
C THR A 7 32.52 7.35 -17.70
N ARG A 8 32.98 6.44 -18.57
CA ARG A 8 32.22 5.22 -18.92
C ARG A 8 32.01 4.42 -17.64
N VAL A 9 30.83 4.56 -17.05
CA VAL A 9 30.37 3.69 -15.97
C VAL A 9 30.12 2.31 -16.61
N ILE A 10 31.15 1.46 -16.58
CA ILE A 10 31.03 0.05 -16.95
C ILE A 10 30.19 -0.61 -15.87
N LYS A 11 28.87 -0.72 -16.08
CA LYS A 11 28.04 -1.59 -15.25
C LYS A 11 28.49 -3.03 -15.52
N PRO A 12 28.84 -3.83 -14.51
CA PRO A 12 29.05 -5.26 -14.69
C PRO A 12 27.80 -5.82 -15.40
N PRO A 13 27.96 -6.74 -16.36
CA PRO A 13 26.81 -7.39 -16.95
C PRO A 13 26.05 -8.08 -15.82
N VAL A 14 24.89 -7.53 -15.45
CA VAL A 14 24.00 -8.16 -14.48
C VAL A 14 23.43 -9.36 -15.21
N ALA A 15 24.14 -10.49 -15.14
CA ALA A 15 23.76 -11.74 -15.77
C ALA A 15 22.32 -12.07 -15.34
N LYS A 16 21.45 -12.34 -16.31
CA LYS A 16 20.07 -12.73 -16.03
C LYS A 16 20.12 -14.04 -15.26
N VAL A 17 19.69 -14.05 -14.01
CA VAL A 17 19.57 -15.26 -13.18
C VAL A 17 18.60 -16.23 -13.87
N VAL A 18 19.11 -17.33 -14.47
CA VAL A 18 18.29 -18.29 -15.22
C VAL A 18 17.91 -19.52 -14.40
N SER A 19 18.65 -19.85 -13.33
CA SER A 19 18.38 -21.07 -12.54
C SER A 19 18.63 -20.91 -11.04
N GLY A 20 17.79 -21.59 -10.24
CA GLY A 20 17.78 -21.57 -8.78
C GLY A 20 16.41 -21.96 -8.20
N ARG A 21 16.34 -22.36 -6.92
CA ARG A 21 15.06 -22.64 -6.25
C ARG A 21 14.38 -21.31 -5.91
N ILE A 22 13.30 -20.99 -6.61
CA ILE A 22 12.54 -19.75 -6.40
C ILE A 22 11.53 -19.96 -5.27
N PHE A 23 11.59 -19.10 -4.26
CA PHE A 23 10.60 -19.00 -3.20
C PHE A 23 9.62 -17.87 -3.52
N LYS A 24 8.33 -18.14 -3.33
CA LYS A 24 7.26 -17.14 -3.44
C LYS A 24 6.69 -16.84 -2.05
N PRO A 25 6.15 -15.63 -1.81
CA PRO A 25 5.44 -15.34 -0.58
C PRO A 25 4.29 -16.33 -0.35
N ASP A 26 4.03 -16.66 0.90
CA ASP A 26 2.87 -17.48 1.28
C ASP A 26 1.55 -16.76 0.92
N LYS A 27 0.52 -17.52 0.51
CA LYS A 27 -0.84 -17.02 0.29
C LYS A 27 -1.43 -16.34 1.54
N ALA A 28 -0.99 -16.72 2.74
CA ALA A 28 -1.36 -16.06 3.99
C ALA A 28 -1.00 -14.56 4.00
N TYR A 29 0.07 -14.17 3.30
CA TYR A 29 0.49 -12.77 3.21
C TYR A 29 -0.51 -11.91 2.42
N VAL A 30 -1.17 -12.47 1.39
CA VAL A 30 -2.25 -11.79 0.65
C VAL A 30 -3.40 -11.45 1.59
N ARG A 31 -3.87 -12.43 2.38
CA ARG A 31 -4.94 -12.22 3.37
C ARG A 31 -4.57 -11.18 4.42
N LYS A 32 -3.31 -11.17 4.87
CA LYS A 32 -2.79 -10.15 5.80
C LYS A 32 -2.88 -8.74 5.19
N LEU A 33 -2.54 -8.59 3.92
CA LEU A 33 -2.62 -7.30 3.22
C LEU A 33 -4.06 -6.84 3.00
N TRP A 34 -4.95 -7.75 2.60
CA TRP A 34 -6.39 -7.47 2.52
C TRP A 34 -6.95 -6.99 3.85
N LEU A 35 -6.67 -7.70 4.94
CA LEU A 35 -7.09 -7.28 6.27
C LEU A 35 -6.53 -5.90 6.65
N LYS A 36 -5.26 -5.63 6.32
CA LYS A 36 -4.65 -4.32 6.55
C LYS A 36 -5.38 -3.22 5.79
N ASN A 37 -5.69 -3.41 4.52
CA ASN A 37 -6.38 -2.41 3.70
C ASN A 37 -7.80 -2.15 4.21
N ILE A 38 -8.54 -3.20 4.57
CA ILE A 38 -9.87 -3.09 5.18
C ILE A 38 -9.78 -2.33 6.51
N ALA A 39 -8.80 -2.64 7.37
CA ALA A 39 -8.60 -1.93 8.62
C ALA A 39 -8.30 -0.43 8.42
N VAL A 40 -7.54 -0.08 7.38
CA VAL A 40 -7.30 1.32 6.99
C VAL A 40 -8.60 2.00 6.56
N ALA A 41 -9.40 1.37 5.69
CA ALA A 41 -10.69 1.91 5.25
C ALA A 41 -11.66 2.13 6.43
N LEU A 42 -11.73 1.17 7.36
CA LEU A 42 -12.53 1.28 8.58
C LEU A 42 -12.03 2.42 9.48
N THR A 43 -10.71 2.59 9.60
CA THR A 43 -10.13 3.67 10.41
C THR A 43 -10.47 5.04 9.83
N ILE A 44 -10.39 5.20 8.50
CA ILE A 44 -10.78 6.44 7.81
C ILE A 44 -12.27 6.72 8.03
N TRP A 45 -13.11 5.71 7.86
CA TRP A 45 -14.56 5.85 8.04
C TRP A 45 -14.92 6.22 9.49
N LEU A 46 -14.47 5.44 10.47
CA LEU A 46 -14.71 5.71 11.89
C LEU A 46 -14.14 7.06 12.32
N GLY A 47 -12.90 7.35 11.92
CA GLY A 47 -12.24 8.61 12.24
C GLY A 47 -13.03 9.82 11.73
N THR A 48 -13.56 9.75 10.51
CA THR A 48 -14.39 10.82 9.93
C THR A 48 -15.72 10.97 10.68
N MET A 49 -16.37 9.86 11.04
CA MET A 49 -17.64 9.91 11.79
C MET A 49 -17.44 10.49 13.19
N ILE A 50 -16.43 10.02 13.91
CA ILE A 50 -16.08 10.52 15.26
C ILE A 50 -15.71 12.00 15.19
N PHE A 51 -14.88 12.39 14.21
CA PHE A 51 -14.49 13.78 14.00
C PHE A 51 -15.71 14.67 13.72
N SER A 52 -16.63 14.22 12.89
CA SER A 52 -17.86 14.96 12.57
C SER A 52 -18.74 15.15 13.82
N VAL A 53 -18.90 14.12 14.64
CA VAL A 53 -19.60 14.23 15.93
C VAL A 53 -18.89 15.19 16.88
N GLY A 54 -17.56 15.15 16.92
CA GLY A 54 -16.74 16.08 17.70
C GLY A 54 -16.94 17.54 17.29
N LEU A 55 -17.03 17.82 15.98
CA LEU A 55 -17.31 19.17 15.48
C LEU A 55 -18.69 19.68 15.92
N ILE A 56 -19.72 18.83 15.87
CA ILE A 56 -21.05 19.20 16.38
C ILE A 56 -20.96 19.50 17.88
N TYR A 57 -20.27 18.67 18.65
CA TYR A 57 -20.10 18.88 20.09
C TYR A 57 -19.34 20.17 20.43
N MET A 58 -18.40 20.61 19.58
CA MET A 58 -17.75 21.91 19.77
C MET A 58 -18.72 23.09 19.64
N LEU A 59 -19.76 22.99 18.81
CA LEU A 59 -20.77 24.04 18.68
C LEU A 59 -21.47 24.33 20.02
N TYR A 60 -21.66 23.30 20.86
CA TYR A 60 -22.26 23.49 22.19
C TYR A 60 -21.49 24.48 23.07
N ALA A 61 -20.16 24.57 22.91
CA ALA A 61 -19.32 25.50 23.65
C ALA A 61 -19.30 26.92 23.05
N ILE A 62 -19.72 27.07 21.78
CA ILE A 62 -19.71 28.34 21.04
C ILE A 62 -21.10 28.98 21.07
N ASP A 63 -22.11 28.25 20.59
CA ASP A 63 -23.53 28.64 20.61
C ASP A 63 -24.42 27.39 20.81
N PRO A 64 -25.06 27.24 21.99
CA PRO A 64 -25.97 26.13 22.26
C PRO A 64 -27.17 26.05 21.30
N THR A 65 -27.58 27.15 20.69
CA THR A 65 -28.71 27.21 19.75
C THR A 65 -28.33 26.53 18.43
N GLU A 66 -27.17 26.88 17.87
CA GLU A 66 -26.64 26.24 16.67
C GLU A 66 -26.38 24.74 16.88
N PHE A 67 -25.98 24.34 18.09
CA PHE A 67 -25.85 22.92 18.44
C PHE A 67 -27.17 22.15 18.29
N VAL A 68 -28.28 22.68 18.80
CA VAL A 68 -29.59 22.03 18.71
C VAL A 68 -30.03 21.90 17.25
N GLU A 69 -29.84 22.95 16.45
CA GLU A 69 -30.14 22.93 15.02
C GLU A 69 -29.26 21.94 14.26
N ALA A 70 -27.96 21.92 14.55
CA ALA A 70 -27.01 20.98 13.96
C ALA A 70 -27.41 19.54 14.25
N VAL A 71 -27.72 19.20 15.52
CA VAL A 71 -28.17 17.86 15.94
C VAL A 71 -29.48 17.47 15.22
N ALA A 72 -30.45 18.38 15.12
CA ALA A 72 -31.70 18.11 14.41
C ALA A 72 -31.48 17.80 12.92
N SER A 73 -30.45 18.39 12.30
CA SER A 73 -30.12 18.15 10.90
C SER A 73 -29.30 16.88 10.63
N VAL A 74 -28.68 16.25 11.66
CA VAL A 74 -27.78 15.08 11.54
C VAL A 74 -28.39 13.93 10.75
N GLY A 75 -29.68 13.66 10.92
CA GLY A 75 -30.33 12.55 10.21
C GLY A 75 -30.22 12.68 8.69
N VAL A 76 -30.32 13.89 8.15
CA VAL A 76 -30.32 14.14 6.70
C VAL A 76 -28.90 14.18 6.15
N TRP A 77 -27.99 14.95 6.77
CA TRP A 77 -26.64 15.09 6.26
C TRP A 77 -25.72 13.95 6.68
N GLY A 78 -25.91 13.38 7.87
CA GLY A 78 -25.13 12.24 8.37
C GLY A 78 -25.35 11.00 7.52
N TRP A 79 -26.57 10.76 7.05
CA TRP A 79 -26.85 9.72 6.06
C TRP A 79 -26.08 9.95 4.76
N LYS A 80 -26.13 11.18 4.22
CA LYS A 80 -25.40 11.54 2.99
C LYS A 80 -23.89 11.36 3.16
N LEU A 81 -23.33 11.88 4.25
CA LEU A 81 -21.90 11.76 4.58
C LEU A 81 -21.49 10.29 4.67
N ASN A 82 -22.26 9.46 5.39
CA ASN A 82 -21.97 8.03 5.52
C ASN A 82 -21.91 7.32 4.16
N ASN A 83 -22.91 7.53 3.31
CA ASN A 83 -22.94 6.90 1.99
C ASN A 83 -21.79 7.38 1.10
N TRP A 84 -21.51 8.68 1.05
CA TRP A 84 -20.40 9.21 0.27
C TRP A 84 -19.04 8.73 0.78
N MET A 85 -18.86 8.58 2.10
CA MET A 85 -17.65 8.01 2.69
C MET A 85 -17.47 6.53 2.35
N ILE A 86 -18.55 5.75 2.32
CA ILE A 86 -18.50 4.35 1.88
C ILE A 86 -18.12 4.29 0.40
N ILE A 87 -18.80 5.05 -0.46
CA ILE A 87 -18.50 5.10 -1.90
C ILE A 87 -17.05 5.50 -2.13
N GLY A 88 -16.59 6.58 -1.48
CA GLY A 88 -15.21 7.05 -1.58
C GLY A 88 -14.19 6.00 -1.13
N ASN A 89 -14.48 5.24 -0.06
CA ASN A 89 -13.62 4.14 0.36
C ASN A 89 -13.58 2.99 -0.66
N LEU A 90 -14.73 2.64 -1.24
CA LEU A 90 -14.81 1.57 -2.24
C LEU A 90 -14.02 1.91 -3.51
N VAL A 91 -13.99 3.18 -3.92
CA VAL A 91 -13.27 3.63 -5.13
C VAL A 91 -11.79 3.26 -5.08
N TRP A 92 -11.12 3.35 -3.92
CA TRP A 92 -9.71 2.98 -3.79
C TRP A 92 -9.51 1.56 -3.27
N LEU A 93 -10.38 1.08 -2.37
CA LEU A 93 -10.24 -0.23 -1.74
C LEU A 93 -10.43 -1.34 -2.75
N ILE A 94 -11.43 -1.26 -3.62
CA ILE A 94 -11.70 -2.31 -4.63
C ILE A 94 -10.48 -2.50 -5.55
N PRO A 95 -9.91 -1.47 -6.20
CA PRO A 95 -8.68 -1.62 -6.97
C PRO A 95 -7.50 -2.17 -6.14
N ALA A 96 -7.32 -1.71 -4.90
CA ALA A 96 -6.22 -2.18 -4.05
C ALA A 96 -6.31 -3.68 -3.74
N GLU A 97 -7.51 -4.16 -3.41
CA GLU A 97 -7.76 -5.57 -3.10
C GLU A 97 -7.56 -6.47 -4.32
N LEU A 98 -8.01 -6.02 -5.51
CA LEU A 98 -7.83 -6.72 -6.78
C LEU A 98 -6.36 -6.81 -7.21
N LEU A 99 -5.59 -5.72 -7.00
CA LEU A 99 -4.17 -5.67 -7.37
C LEU A 99 -3.26 -6.37 -6.36
N THR A 100 -3.67 -6.53 -5.11
CA THR A 100 -2.87 -7.19 -4.06
C THR A 100 -2.40 -8.60 -4.45
N PRO A 101 -3.25 -9.56 -4.86
CA PRO A 101 -2.77 -10.88 -5.27
C PRO A 101 -1.85 -10.83 -6.49
N VAL A 102 -2.13 -9.95 -7.45
CA VAL A 102 -1.27 -9.75 -8.63
C VAL A 102 0.13 -9.26 -8.21
N TYR A 103 0.17 -8.32 -7.26
CA TYR A 103 1.41 -7.81 -6.70
C TYR A 103 2.19 -8.88 -5.95
N ILE A 104 1.56 -9.65 -5.07
CA ILE A 104 2.25 -10.69 -4.30
C ILE A 104 2.76 -11.83 -5.19
N ASN A 105 2.00 -12.21 -6.21
CA ASN A 105 2.43 -13.25 -7.16
C ASN A 105 3.62 -12.82 -8.03
N SER A 106 3.87 -11.52 -8.17
CA SER A 106 5.04 -10.98 -8.89
C SER A 106 6.34 -11.07 -8.09
N ILE A 107 6.26 -11.32 -6.78
CA ILE A 107 7.41 -11.33 -5.89
C ILE A 107 8.08 -12.71 -5.93
N GLU A 108 9.38 -12.72 -6.21
CA GLU A 108 10.20 -13.93 -6.23
C GLU A 108 11.49 -13.70 -5.42
N TYR A 109 11.86 -14.70 -4.63
CA TYR A 109 13.10 -14.73 -3.86
C TYR A 109 13.96 -15.93 -4.32
N SER A 110 15.26 -15.78 -4.47
CA SER A 110 16.19 -16.89 -4.75
C SER A 110 17.46 -16.76 -3.90
N VAL A 111 17.95 -17.89 -3.37
CA VAL A 111 19.13 -17.99 -2.49
C VAL A 111 20.34 -18.63 -3.21
N ILE A 112 20.13 -19.19 -4.40
CA ILE A 112 21.16 -19.95 -5.14
C ILE A 112 21.45 -19.20 -6.45
N SER A 113 22.74 -19.04 -6.80
CA SER A 113 23.15 -18.53 -8.12
C SER A 113 23.13 -19.65 -9.17
N GLU A 114 23.16 -19.27 -10.45
CA GLU A 114 23.11 -20.18 -11.60
C GLU A 114 24.15 -21.33 -11.56
N SER A 115 25.25 -21.17 -10.80
CA SER A 115 26.30 -22.18 -10.61
C SER A 115 25.97 -23.27 -9.58
N GLY A 116 24.81 -23.20 -8.91
CA GLY A 116 24.42 -24.16 -7.88
C GLY A 116 25.10 -23.94 -6.53
N GLN A 117 25.88 -22.86 -6.37
CA GLN A 117 26.51 -22.50 -5.10
C GLN A 117 25.61 -21.55 -4.29
N SER A 118 25.63 -21.72 -2.96
CA SER A 118 24.94 -20.80 -2.04
C SER A 118 25.62 -19.44 -2.11
N MET A 119 24.90 -18.41 -2.54
CA MET A 119 25.41 -17.03 -2.44
C MET A 119 25.04 -16.45 -1.08
N SER A 120 25.90 -15.59 -0.54
CA SER A 120 25.63 -14.83 0.69
C SER A 120 24.57 -13.75 0.51
N GLU A 121 23.97 -13.64 -0.67
CA GLU A 121 23.02 -12.59 -1.03
C GLU A 121 21.74 -13.19 -1.62
N ILE A 122 20.58 -12.67 -1.19
CA ILE A 122 19.27 -13.08 -1.66
C ILE A 122 18.90 -12.26 -2.89
N TYR A 123 18.62 -12.92 -4.01
CA TYR A 123 18.04 -12.28 -5.18
C TYR A 123 16.56 -12.01 -4.93
N VAL A 124 16.15 -10.76 -5.09
CA VAL A 124 14.78 -10.31 -4.88
C VAL A 124 14.25 -9.67 -6.16
N LYS A 125 13.15 -10.22 -6.69
CA LYS A 125 12.34 -9.60 -7.74
C LYS A 125 11.06 -9.07 -7.11
N LYS A 126 10.81 -7.76 -7.24
CA LYS A 126 9.62 -7.08 -6.71
C LYS A 126 9.05 -6.10 -7.73
N GLY A 127 7.73 -6.03 -7.80
CA GLY A 127 7.00 -5.03 -8.58
C GLY A 127 6.16 -5.62 -9.71
N VAL A 128 5.03 -4.98 -9.99
CA VAL A 128 4.09 -5.34 -11.08
C VAL A 128 4.38 -4.52 -12.34
N LEU A 129 4.61 -3.21 -12.20
CA LEU A 129 4.90 -2.28 -13.31
C LEU A 129 6.41 -2.05 -13.47
N THR A 130 7.09 -1.76 -12.37
CA THR A 130 8.55 -1.59 -12.35
C THR A 130 9.17 -2.80 -11.67
N ILE A 131 9.56 -3.80 -12.48
CA ILE A 131 10.23 -5.00 -11.97
C ILE A 131 11.63 -4.60 -11.52
N THR A 132 11.79 -4.43 -10.20
CA THR A 132 13.10 -4.22 -9.58
C THR A 132 13.73 -5.57 -9.27
N ARG A 133 14.99 -5.73 -9.68
CA ARG A 133 15.80 -6.91 -9.41
C ARG A 133 17.03 -6.44 -8.64
N LYS A 134 17.20 -6.91 -7.42
CA LYS A 134 18.37 -6.55 -6.61
C LYS A 134 18.85 -7.74 -5.79
N HIS A 135 20.15 -7.78 -5.55
CA HIS A 135 20.75 -8.62 -4.53
C HIS A 135 20.69 -7.88 -3.19
N VAL A 136 20.29 -8.59 -2.14
CA VAL A 136 20.21 -8.04 -0.79
C VAL A 136 21.12 -8.89 0.08
N PRO A 137 22.06 -8.29 0.84
CA PRO A 137 22.87 -9.03 1.80
C PRO A 137 21.96 -9.64 2.87
N PHE A 138 22.42 -10.77 3.41
CA PHE A 138 21.75 -11.51 4.49
C PHE A 138 21.49 -10.65 5.73
#